data_AF-A0A0J9IPC2-F1
#
_entry.id   AF-A0A0J9IPC2-F1
#
_cell.length_a   1.000
_cell.length_b   1.000
_cell.length_c   1.000
_cell.angle_alpha   90.00
_cell.angle_beta   90.00
_cell.angle_gamma   90.00
#
_symmetry.space_group_name_H-M   'P 1'
#
loop_
_entity.id
_entity.type
_entity.pdbx_description
1 polymer ?
#
loop_
_entity_poly.entity_id
_entity_poly.type
_entity_poly.pdbx_seq_one_letter_code
_entity_poly.pdbx_strand_id
1 'polypeptide(L)'
;MAEKGVSDIKQFARVGTTLYKMVRQPSINGEFIERRVVWNVETFRQDYGNDKLSEIPKYDGFCTVPNHINYQSVIDKFLNLYEPIGHTPMPGECPLVLSLFKHIFGKQYELGLDYVQLLYTQPVQKLPILLLTSQERNTGKSTFLNFLKALFQGNVTFNTNEDFRSQFNSDWAGKLIIAVDEVLLDRREDSERLKNLSTALSYKIEAKGKDRYEVAFFAKFILSSNNEHLPVIIDSGEIRYWVRQVPALQTDDPNILPKLKAEIPHFLHFLLHRKLSTEQYGRMWFSPQQIRTAALQHIIRSNRCRMEVELTDILLDIMDSMGVDSVSFIPKDLIFLLEYARVRVDTIQIRKVLQEIWKLKPASNSLTYARYEGNYNAPERYSESKGIGRYYTVTREMLTHSDELMND
;
A
#
# COMPACT_ATOMS: atom_id res chain seq x y z
N MET A 1 -7.22 54.82 -3.34
CA MET A 1 -8.17 53.98 -2.59
C MET A 1 -8.90 53.10 -3.60
N ALA A 2 -8.37 51.90 -3.86
CA ALA A 2 -8.85 51.03 -4.93
C ALA A 2 -9.66 49.86 -4.34
N GLU A 3 -10.86 49.62 -4.88
CA GLU A 3 -11.66 48.39 -5.04
C GLU A 3 -11.23 47.08 -4.32
N LYS A 4 -10.82 47.11 -3.05
CA LYS A 4 -10.50 45.89 -2.28
C LYS A 4 -11.73 45.17 -1.69
N GLY A 5 -12.93 45.78 -1.72
CA GLY A 5 -14.05 45.36 -0.88
C GLY A 5 -15.07 44.38 -1.48
N VAL A 6 -15.12 44.19 -2.81
CA VAL A 6 -16.16 43.37 -3.47
C VAL A 6 -15.59 42.03 -3.97
N SER A 7 -14.30 41.98 -4.30
CA SER A 7 -13.58 40.76 -4.71
C SER A 7 -13.47 39.71 -3.60
N ASP A 8 -13.30 40.15 -2.35
CA ASP A 8 -12.96 39.25 -1.23
C ASP A 8 -14.14 38.45 -0.68
N ILE A 9 -15.39 38.90 -0.88
CA ILE A 9 -16.59 38.23 -0.34
C ILE A 9 -16.80 36.86 -0.99
N LYS A 10 -16.43 36.72 -2.27
CA LYS A 10 -16.50 35.44 -3.01
C LYS A 10 -15.59 34.36 -2.43
N GLN A 11 -14.65 34.73 -1.56
CA GLN A 11 -13.77 33.78 -0.87
C GLN A 11 -14.41 33.22 0.42
N PHE A 12 -15.59 33.70 0.81
CA PHE A 12 -16.28 33.21 1.99
C PHE A 12 -17.33 32.15 1.64
N ALA A 13 -17.51 31.20 2.54
CA ALA A 13 -18.55 30.19 2.46
C ALA A 13 -19.11 29.93 3.85
N ARG A 14 -20.44 29.92 3.99
CA ARG A 14 -21.09 29.50 5.23
C ARG A 14 -21.51 28.04 5.10
N VAL A 15 -20.92 27.18 5.92
CA VAL A 15 -21.23 25.73 5.93
C VAL A 15 -21.87 25.41 7.27
N GLY A 16 -23.13 24.97 7.23
CA GLY A 16 -23.98 24.86 8.40
C GLY A 16 -24.08 26.21 9.14
N THR A 17 -23.65 26.23 10.40
CA THR A 17 -23.63 27.42 11.26
C THR A 17 -22.30 28.18 11.22
N THR A 18 -21.27 27.64 10.56
CA THR A 18 -19.90 28.17 10.63
C THR A 18 -19.53 28.92 9.36
N LEU A 19 -18.91 30.09 9.52
CA LEU A 19 -18.36 30.88 8.42
C LEU A 19 -16.90 30.48 8.18
N TYR A 20 -16.55 30.28 6.92
CA TYR A 20 -15.20 29.95 6.46
C TYR A 20 -14.71 30.98 5.46
N LYS A 21 -13.40 31.28 5.50
CA LYS A 21 -12.68 32.01 4.47
C LYS A 21 -11.71 31.08 3.75
N MET A 22 -11.78 31.05 2.42
CA MET A 22 -10.80 30.42 1.54
C MET A 22 -9.61 31.37 1.43
N VAL A 23 -8.48 31.03 2.03
CA VAL A 23 -7.26 31.85 2.02
C VAL A 23 -6.18 31.18 1.18
N ARG A 24 -5.42 32.00 0.45
CA ARG A 24 -4.21 31.57 -0.27
C ARG A 24 -3.01 31.86 0.60
N GLN A 25 -2.55 30.87 1.37
CA GLN A 25 -1.42 31.01 2.28
C GLN A 25 -0.10 30.85 1.48
N PRO A 26 0.81 31.83 1.52
CA PRO A 26 2.10 31.71 0.83
C PRO A 26 2.95 30.61 1.49
N SER A 27 3.65 29.83 0.67
CA SER A 27 4.63 28.83 1.08
C SER A 27 6.07 29.32 0.85
N ILE A 28 7.04 28.64 1.45
CA ILE A 28 8.47 28.98 1.32
C ILE A 28 8.98 28.95 -0.13
N ASN A 29 8.31 28.21 -1.01
CA ASN A 29 8.67 28.09 -2.42
C ASN A 29 8.03 29.16 -3.32
N GLY A 30 7.32 30.14 -2.74
CA GLY A 30 6.58 31.16 -3.50
C GLY A 30 5.27 30.66 -4.11
N GLU A 31 4.94 29.38 -3.94
CA GLU A 31 3.63 28.82 -4.28
C GLU A 31 2.59 29.18 -3.20
N PHE A 32 1.31 29.21 -3.56
CA PHE A 32 0.20 29.44 -2.63
C PHE A 32 -0.52 28.13 -2.31
N ILE A 33 -0.76 27.88 -1.04
CA ILE A 33 -1.57 26.76 -0.55
C ILE A 33 -2.96 27.30 -0.22
N GLU A 34 -3.98 26.74 -0.83
CA GLU A 34 -5.36 27.06 -0.47
C GLU A 34 -5.70 26.41 0.88
N ARG A 35 -6.23 27.21 1.80
CA ARG A 35 -6.63 26.76 3.12
C ARG A 35 -7.99 27.33 3.49
N ARG A 36 -8.78 26.51 4.19
CA ARG A 36 -10.00 26.97 4.85
C ARG A 36 -9.70 27.36 6.28
N VAL A 37 -10.05 28.59 6.63
CA VAL A 37 -9.93 29.10 7.99
C VAL A 37 -11.32 29.44 8.50
N VAL A 38 -11.64 29.01 9.72
CA VAL A 38 -12.86 29.42 10.41
C VAL A 38 -12.77 30.92 10.64
N TRP A 39 -13.78 31.65 10.20
CA TRP A 39 -13.85 33.09 10.33
C TRP A 39 -14.95 33.49 11.30
N ASN A 40 -14.64 34.41 12.21
CA ASN A 40 -15.63 34.91 13.15
C ASN A 40 -16.64 35.79 12.41
N VAL A 41 -17.94 35.50 12.56
CA VAL A 41 -19.03 36.25 11.93
C VAL A 41 -19.04 37.72 12.37
N GLU A 42 -18.70 38.00 13.63
CA GLU A 42 -18.67 39.38 14.13
C GLU A 42 -17.53 40.19 13.53
N THR A 43 -16.35 39.57 13.38
CA THR A 43 -15.23 40.18 12.66
C THR A 43 -15.58 40.42 11.19
N PHE A 44 -16.26 39.47 10.54
CA PHE A 44 -16.76 39.68 9.18
C PHE A 44 -17.70 40.89 9.09
N ARG A 45 -18.63 41.05 10.03
CA ARG A 45 -19.56 42.19 10.06
C ARG A 45 -18.85 43.51 10.26
N GLN A 46 -17.83 43.55 11.11
CA GLN A 46 -16.98 44.73 11.33
C GLN A 46 -16.20 45.11 10.07
N ASP A 47 -15.62 44.11 9.38
CA ASP A 47 -14.77 44.32 8.21
C ASP A 47 -15.56 44.66 6.92
N TYR A 48 -16.71 44.01 6.72
CA TYR A 48 -17.44 44.03 5.43
C TYR A 48 -18.86 44.62 5.52
N GLY A 49 -19.39 44.83 6.73
CA GLY A 49 -20.75 45.30 6.97
C GLY A 49 -21.79 44.19 7.13
N ASN A 50 -22.90 44.48 7.82
CA ASN A 50 -23.94 43.50 8.15
C ASN A 50 -24.69 42.96 6.92
N ASP A 51 -24.98 43.80 5.94
CA ASP A 51 -25.83 43.45 4.80
C ASP A 51 -25.18 42.39 3.90
N LYS A 52 -23.84 42.40 3.84
CA LYS A 52 -23.04 41.51 2.98
C LYS A 52 -23.01 40.05 3.45
N LEU A 53 -23.45 39.76 4.68
CA LEU A 53 -23.56 38.39 5.17
C LEU A 53 -24.61 37.58 4.37
N SER A 54 -25.61 38.27 3.80
CA SER A 54 -26.66 37.65 3.00
C SER A 54 -26.16 37.14 1.64
N GLU A 55 -25.09 37.74 1.11
CA GLU A 55 -24.48 37.42 -0.19
C GLU A 55 -23.58 36.18 -0.14
N ILE A 56 -23.18 35.73 1.05
CA ILE A 56 -22.28 34.59 1.23
C ILE A 56 -23.02 33.28 0.87
N PRO A 57 -22.46 32.43 0.00
CA PRO A 57 -23.00 31.12 -0.31
C PRO A 57 -23.21 30.25 0.94
N LYS A 58 -24.36 29.58 1.01
CA LYS A 58 -24.80 28.77 2.15
C LYS A 58 -24.87 27.31 1.75
N TYR A 59 -24.19 26.47 2.51
CA TYR A 59 -24.12 25.04 2.31
C TYR A 59 -24.59 24.30 3.58
N ASP A 60 -25.20 23.14 3.41
CA ASP A 60 -25.71 22.33 4.52
C ASP A 60 -24.57 21.60 5.25
N GLY A 61 -23.50 21.25 4.54
CA GLY A 61 -22.35 20.54 5.10
C GLY A 61 -21.21 20.35 4.12
N PHE A 62 -20.29 19.47 4.49
CA PHE A 62 -19.18 19.02 3.65
C PHE A 62 -19.47 17.63 3.06
N CYS A 63 -18.98 17.37 1.86
CA CYS A 63 -18.94 16.03 1.26
C CYS A 63 -17.54 15.75 0.70
N THR A 64 -17.22 14.50 0.38
CA THR A 64 -15.99 14.14 -0.33
C THR A 64 -16.35 13.23 -1.49
N VAL A 65 -16.47 13.81 -2.68
CA VAL A 65 -16.79 13.07 -3.90
C VAL A 65 -15.64 13.24 -4.89
N PRO A 66 -14.84 12.18 -5.14
CA PRO A 66 -13.68 12.29 -5.98
C PRO A 66 -14.08 12.21 -7.46
N ASN A 67 -13.75 13.26 -8.21
CA ASN A 67 -13.84 13.29 -9.67
C ASN A 67 -12.84 14.30 -10.23
N HIS A 68 -11.95 13.87 -11.12
CA HIS A 68 -10.94 14.75 -11.72
C HIS A 68 -11.37 15.37 -13.04
N ILE A 69 -12.21 14.67 -13.82
CA ILE A 69 -12.59 15.08 -15.18
C ILE A 69 -13.78 16.04 -15.11
N ASN A 70 -14.81 15.65 -14.36
CA ASN A 70 -16.03 16.43 -14.17
C ASN A 70 -16.12 16.87 -12.70
N TYR A 71 -15.07 17.56 -12.23
CA TYR A 71 -15.01 18.05 -10.86
C TYR A 71 -16.14 19.04 -10.56
N GLN A 72 -16.75 18.91 -9.39
CA GLN A 72 -17.72 19.85 -8.86
C GLN A 72 -17.28 20.27 -7.46
N SER A 73 -17.10 21.59 -7.27
CA SER A 73 -16.80 22.17 -5.96
C SER A 73 -18.00 22.12 -5.02
N VAL A 74 -19.22 22.10 -5.59
CA VAL A 74 -20.48 22.01 -4.87
C VAL A 74 -21.30 20.88 -5.47
N ILE A 75 -21.79 19.98 -4.62
CA ILE A 75 -22.68 18.89 -4.99
C ILE A 75 -23.96 19.07 -4.20
N ASP A 76 -25.04 19.36 -4.91
CA ASP A 76 -26.31 19.82 -4.34
C ASP A 76 -26.12 21.04 -3.41
N LYS A 77 -26.21 20.83 -2.09
CA LYS A 77 -26.00 21.85 -1.06
C LYS A 77 -24.75 21.62 -0.21
N PHE A 78 -23.87 20.72 -0.64
CA PHE A 78 -22.67 20.35 0.10
C PHE A 78 -21.41 20.88 -0.60
N LEU A 79 -20.49 21.41 0.20
CA LEU A 79 -19.19 21.85 -0.29
C LEU A 79 -18.22 20.66 -0.33
N ASN A 80 -17.63 20.39 -1.49
CA ASN A 80 -16.74 19.25 -1.67
C ASN A 80 -15.39 19.52 -0.97
N LEU A 81 -14.91 18.54 -0.20
CA LEU A 81 -13.59 18.52 0.42
C LEU A 81 -12.53 18.02 -0.57
N TYR A 82 -12.94 17.28 -1.60
CA TYR A 82 -12.05 16.89 -2.68
C TYR A 82 -11.60 18.12 -3.47
N GLU A 83 -10.33 18.16 -3.84
CA GLU A 83 -9.72 19.33 -4.47
C GLU A 83 -9.64 19.14 -5.99
N PRO A 84 -9.91 20.18 -6.80
CA PRO A 84 -9.67 20.11 -8.23
C PRO A 84 -8.16 19.96 -8.47
N ILE A 85 -7.78 19.30 -9.56
CA ILE A 85 -6.40 19.38 -10.04
C ILE A 85 -6.27 20.61 -10.94
N GLY A 86 -5.25 21.43 -10.73
CA GLY A 86 -4.98 22.63 -11.52
C GLY A 86 -4.39 22.37 -12.90
N HIS A 87 -4.26 21.10 -13.31
CA HIS A 87 -3.69 20.71 -14.59
C HIS A 87 -4.78 20.54 -15.64
N THR A 88 -4.55 21.10 -16.82
CA THR A 88 -5.44 20.92 -17.98
C THR A 88 -4.78 19.98 -18.99
N PRO A 89 -5.42 18.86 -19.39
CA PRO A 89 -4.88 17.96 -20.41
C PRO A 89 -4.62 18.70 -21.72
N MET A 90 -3.44 18.52 -22.31
CA MET A 90 -3.04 19.16 -23.57
C MET A 90 -2.28 18.17 -24.47
N PRO A 91 -2.53 18.13 -25.80
CA PRO A 91 -1.75 17.30 -26.71
C PRO A 91 -0.25 17.62 -26.66
N GLY A 92 0.60 16.60 -26.67
CA GLY A 92 2.06 16.73 -26.75
C GLY A 92 2.78 15.48 -26.24
N GLU A 93 4.10 15.56 -26.14
CA GLU A 93 4.95 14.45 -25.72
C GLU A 93 5.30 14.51 -24.22
N CYS A 94 5.46 13.35 -23.59
CA CYS A 94 5.87 13.22 -22.19
C CYS A 94 6.98 12.18 -21.97
N PRO A 95 8.10 12.26 -22.72
CA PRO A 95 9.13 11.22 -22.71
C PRO A 95 9.78 11.03 -21.34
N LEU A 96 9.95 12.07 -20.52
CA LEU A 96 10.57 11.96 -19.20
C LEU A 96 9.63 11.23 -18.22
N VAL A 97 8.35 11.56 -18.24
CA VAL A 97 7.35 10.86 -17.42
C VAL A 97 7.26 9.39 -17.84
N LEU A 98 7.18 9.10 -19.15
CA LEU A 98 7.14 7.72 -19.62
C LEU A 98 8.44 6.96 -19.25
N SER A 99 9.60 7.61 -19.28
CA SER A 99 10.87 7.05 -18.82
C SER A 99 10.86 6.73 -17.32
N LEU A 100 10.31 7.63 -16.50
CA LEU A 100 10.14 7.40 -15.06
C LEU A 100 9.29 6.15 -14.80
N PHE A 101 8.17 5.99 -15.51
CA PHE A 101 7.32 4.81 -15.37
C PHE A 101 8.04 3.54 -15.83
N LYS A 102 8.80 3.58 -16.92
CA LYS A 102 9.62 2.44 -17.36
C LYS A 102 10.65 2.06 -16.31
N HIS A 103 11.28 3.03 -15.66
CA HIS A 103 12.24 2.80 -14.58
C HIS A 103 11.60 2.15 -13.34
N ILE A 104 10.47 2.69 -12.86
CA ILE A 104 9.80 2.20 -11.65
C ILE A 104 9.14 0.82 -11.87
N PHE A 105 8.44 0.65 -12.98
CA PHE A 105 7.61 -0.54 -13.21
C PHE A 105 8.29 -1.61 -14.07
N GLY A 106 9.34 -1.26 -14.82
CA GLY A 106 10.12 -2.20 -15.64
C GLY A 106 9.24 -3.02 -16.57
N LYS A 107 9.31 -4.35 -16.42
CA LYS A 107 8.48 -5.31 -17.19
C LYS A 107 6.96 -5.09 -17.03
N GLN A 108 6.52 -4.49 -15.92
CA GLN A 108 5.10 -4.18 -15.65
C GLN A 108 4.75 -2.73 -16.00
N TYR A 109 5.45 -2.13 -16.97
CA TYR A 109 5.24 -0.74 -17.41
C TYR A 109 3.77 -0.40 -17.72
N GLU A 110 3.09 -1.22 -18.52
CA GLU A 110 1.69 -1.00 -18.90
C GLU A 110 0.73 -1.06 -17.69
N LEU A 111 1.01 -1.94 -16.72
CA LEU A 111 0.28 -1.99 -15.45
C LEU A 111 0.46 -0.70 -14.64
N GLY A 112 1.66 -0.12 -14.65
CA GLY A 112 1.94 1.15 -13.97
C GLY A 112 1.15 2.30 -14.59
N LEU A 113 1.07 2.35 -15.92
CA LEU A 113 0.24 3.32 -16.64
C LEU A 113 -1.24 3.11 -16.34
N ASP A 114 -1.73 1.87 -16.37
CA ASP A 114 -3.12 1.54 -16.00
C ASP A 114 -3.45 1.98 -14.58
N TYR A 115 -2.53 1.74 -13.63
CA TYR A 115 -2.71 2.14 -12.23
C TYR A 115 -2.96 3.64 -12.09
N VAL A 116 -2.13 4.47 -12.74
CA VAL A 116 -2.25 5.94 -12.65
C VAL A 116 -3.39 6.46 -13.51
N GLN A 117 -3.68 5.83 -14.64
CA GLN A 117 -4.88 6.13 -15.44
C GLN A 117 -6.15 5.92 -14.60
N LEU A 118 -6.26 4.81 -13.89
CA LEU A 118 -7.40 4.51 -13.01
C LEU A 118 -7.51 5.49 -11.85
N LEU A 119 -6.39 5.91 -11.25
CA LEU A 119 -6.41 6.98 -10.25
C LEU A 119 -7.03 8.28 -10.80
N TYR A 120 -6.76 8.59 -12.07
CA TYR A 120 -7.25 9.81 -12.72
C TYR A 120 -8.69 9.69 -13.23
N THR A 121 -9.04 8.61 -13.94
CA THR A 121 -10.33 8.44 -14.59
C THR A 121 -11.39 7.79 -13.69
N GLN A 122 -10.97 6.96 -12.72
CA GLN A 122 -11.85 6.20 -11.83
C GLN A 122 -11.35 6.25 -10.37
N PRO A 123 -11.32 7.42 -9.72
CA PRO A 123 -10.69 7.60 -8.42
C PRO A 123 -11.33 6.79 -7.27
N VAL A 124 -12.53 6.23 -7.46
CA VAL A 124 -13.20 5.34 -6.47
C VAL A 124 -12.79 3.87 -6.63
N GLN A 125 -12.27 3.47 -7.80
CA GLN A 125 -11.87 2.08 -8.08
C GLN A 125 -10.81 1.60 -7.10
N LYS A 126 -10.98 0.41 -6.52
CA LYS A 126 -9.99 -0.18 -5.61
C LYS A 126 -8.80 -0.70 -6.40
N LEU A 127 -7.62 -0.35 -5.89
CA LEU A 127 -6.32 -0.69 -6.46
C LEU A 127 -5.44 -1.32 -5.37
N PRO A 128 -4.49 -2.18 -5.74
CA PRO A 128 -3.56 -2.79 -4.80
C PRO A 128 -2.68 -1.73 -4.12
N ILE A 129 -2.19 -2.09 -2.94
CA ILE A 129 -1.17 -1.35 -2.20
C ILE A 129 0.13 -1.47 -3.00
N LEU A 130 0.62 -0.35 -3.53
CA LEU A 130 1.88 -0.31 -4.26
C LEU A 130 3.02 -0.13 -3.26
N LEU A 131 3.95 -1.08 -3.20
CA LEU A 131 5.14 -1.03 -2.35
C LEU A 131 6.40 -0.99 -3.22
N LEU A 132 7.11 0.12 -3.19
CA LEU A 132 8.37 0.31 -3.89
C LEU A 132 9.54 0.00 -2.96
N THR A 133 10.33 -1.02 -3.28
CA THR A 133 11.51 -1.41 -2.50
C THR A 133 12.80 -1.16 -3.28
N SER A 134 13.89 -0.87 -2.58
CA SER A 134 15.24 -0.91 -3.16
C SER A 134 16.29 -1.16 -2.09
N GLN A 135 17.34 -1.89 -2.44
CA GLN A 135 18.55 -2.06 -1.63
C GLN A 135 19.40 -0.79 -1.61
N GLU A 136 19.52 -0.16 -2.78
CA GLU A 136 20.36 1.02 -2.97
C GLU A 136 19.57 2.31 -2.70
N ARG A 137 20.31 3.38 -2.38
CA ARG A 137 19.77 4.75 -2.32
C ARG A 137 19.75 5.31 -3.74
N ASN A 138 19.00 6.41 -3.93
CA ASN A 138 18.91 7.11 -5.21
C ASN A 138 18.30 6.30 -6.37
N THR A 139 17.15 5.68 -6.11
CA THR A 139 16.44 4.82 -7.08
C THR A 139 15.26 5.51 -7.75
N GLY A 140 15.01 6.79 -7.46
CA GLY A 140 13.90 7.55 -8.04
C GLY A 140 12.52 7.31 -7.39
N LYS A 141 12.44 6.52 -6.30
CA LYS A 141 11.18 6.28 -5.55
C LYS A 141 10.56 7.57 -5.02
N SER A 142 11.34 8.38 -4.30
CA SER A 142 10.85 9.67 -3.77
C SER A 142 10.53 10.65 -4.91
N THR A 143 11.25 10.60 -6.04
CA THR A 143 10.90 11.36 -7.25
C THR A 143 9.54 10.96 -7.80
N PHE A 144 9.23 9.66 -7.84
CA PHE A 144 7.93 9.15 -8.27
C PHE A 144 6.80 9.57 -7.32
N LEU A 145 6.99 9.47 -5.99
CA LEU A 145 6.00 9.96 -5.02
C LEU A 145 5.76 11.47 -5.16
N ASN A 146 6.82 12.25 -5.33
CA ASN A 146 6.72 13.69 -5.54
C ASN A 146 6.07 14.04 -6.90
N PHE A 147 6.29 13.23 -7.93
CA PHE A 147 5.58 13.34 -9.20
C PHE A 147 4.07 13.11 -9.01
N LEU A 148 3.66 12.07 -8.28
CA LEU A 148 2.24 11.84 -7.97
C LEU A 148 1.65 12.98 -7.13
N LYS A 149 2.40 13.52 -6.17
CA LYS A 149 2.02 14.73 -5.42
C LYS A 149 1.84 15.93 -6.34
N ALA A 150 2.69 16.09 -7.35
CA ALA A 150 2.53 17.15 -8.33
C ALA A 150 1.33 16.92 -9.27
N LEU A 151 1.06 15.68 -9.65
CA LEU A 151 -0.03 15.28 -10.55
C LEU A 151 -1.42 15.47 -9.92
N PHE A 152 -1.62 14.92 -8.71
CA PHE A 152 -2.90 14.93 -8.01
C PHE A 152 -3.02 16.03 -6.94
N GLN A 153 -1.95 16.80 -6.73
CA GLN A 153 -1.89 18.02 -5.93
C GLN A 153 -2.46 17.84 -4.50
N GLY A 154 -3.53 18.56 -4.18
CA GLY A 154 -4.20 18.52 -2.88
C GLY A 154 -4.72 17.13 -2.49
N ASN A 155 -4.93 16.23 -3.46
CA ASN A 155 -5.50 14.91 -3.22
C ASN A 155 -4.46 13.85 -2.82
N VAL A 156 -3.18 14.22 -2.64
CA VAL A 156 -2.12 13.34 -2.12
C VAL A 156 -1.64 13.86 -0.79
N THR A 157 -1.39 12.97 0.16
CA THR A 157 -0.75 13.28 1.44
C THR A 157 0.46 12.39 1.67
N PHE A 158 1.47 12.95 2.34
CA PHE A 158 2.61 12.19 2.84
C PHE A 158 2.39 11.95 4.33
N ASN A 159 2.35 10.68 4.71
CA ASN A 159 2.17 10.25 6.09
C ASN A 159 3.47 9.63 6.59
N THR A 160 3.75 9.84 7.87
CA THR A 160 4.79 9.10 8.59
C THR A 160 4.24 7.76 9.10
N ASN A 161 5.13 6.87 9.55
CA ASN A 161 4.73 5.65 10.24
C ASN A 161 3.88 5.93 11.50
N GLU A 162 4.07 7.09 12.16
CA GLU A 162 3.29 7.49 13.33
C GLU A 162 1.89 7.96 12.97
N ASP A 163 1.75 8.75 11.90
CA ASP A 163 0.43 9.20 11.40
C ASP A 163 -0.45 8.00 11.02
N PHE A 164 0.16 6.95 10.48
CA PHE A 164 -0.54 5.71 10.18
C PHE A 164 -1.00 4.96 11.44
N ARG A 165 -0.22 5.01 12.53
CA ARG A 165 -0.56 4.38 13.82
C ARG A 165 -1.54 5.21 14.64
N SER A 166 -1.64 6.50 14.36
CA SER A 166 -2.58 7.42 15.03
C SER A 166 -4.05 7.00 14.83
N GLN A 167 -4.87 7.30 15.83
CA GLN A 167 -6.33 7.23 15.71
C GLN A 167 -6.87 8.44 14.94
N PHE A 168 -6.23 9.60 15.08
CA PHE A 168 -6.56 10.82 14.35
C PHE A 168 -6.11 10.69 12.90
N ASN A 169 -7.07 10.85 11.99
CA ASN A 169 -6.89 10.52 10.58
C ASN A 169 -7.58 11.52 9.63
N SER A 170 -8.13 12.60 10.18
CA SER A 170 -8.88 13.61 9.42
C SER A 170 -8.05 14.33 8.35
N ASP A 171 -6.74 14.29 8.47
CA ASP A 171 -5.76 14.84 7.55
C ASP A 171 -5.63 14.02 6.25
N TRP A 172 -5.82 12.70 6.32
CA TRP A 172 -5.63 11.79 5.18
C TRP A 172 -6.87 11.02 4.73
N ALA A 173 -7.91 10.90 5.56
CA ALA A 173 -9.08 10.07 5.28
C ALA A 173 -9.88 10.47 4.03
N GLY A 174 -9.77 11.72 3.57
CA GLY A 174 -10.43 12.23 2.36
C GLY A 174 -9.51 12.36 1.14
N LYS A 175 -8.27 11.83 1.20
CA LYS A 175 -7.26 11.96 0.13
C LYS A 175 -7.31 10.76 -0.81
N LEU A 176 -6.95 10.97 -2.09
CA LEU A 176 -6.88 9.92 -3.10
C LEU A 176 -5.69 8.98 -2.86
N ILE A 177 -4.53 9.55 -2.52
CA ILE A 177 -3.29 8.81 -2.31
C ILE A 177 -2.73 9.15 -0.94
N ILE A 178 -2.42 8.10 -0.18
CA ILE A 178 -1.67 8.16 1.06
C ILE A 178 -0.29 7.59 0.76
N ALA A 179 0.69 8.48 0.61
CA ALA A 179 2.07 8.13 0.36
C ALA A 179 2.82 8.01 1.70
N VAL A 180 3.57 6.94 1.90
CA VAL A 180 4.46 6.77 3.06
C VAL A 180 5.86 6.52 2.54
N ASP A 181 6.77 7.47 2.77
CA ASP A 181 8.19 7.28 2.47
C ASP A 181 8.90 6.61 3.65
N GLU A 182 9.88 5.76 3.34
CA GLU A 182 10.63 4.97 4.32
C GLU A 182 9.73 4.18 5.30
N VAL A 183 8.77 3.45 4.75
CA VAL A 183 7.86 2.61 5.53
C VAL A 183 8.63 1.50 6.28
N LEU A 184 8.27 1.33 7.55
CA LEU A 184 8.71 0.25 8.41
C LEU A 184 7.56 -0.16 9.34
N LEU A 185 6.74 -1.09 8.87
CA LEU A 185 5.57 -1.61 9.59
C LEU A 185 5.87 -3.03 10.09
N ASP A 186 6.55 -3.08 11.23
CA ASP A 186 6.98 -4.28 11.92
C ASP A 186 5.87 -4.93 12.79
N ARG A 187 4.68 -4.32 12.85
CA ARG A 187 3.55 -4.84 13.61
C ARG A 187 2.51 -5.48 12.69
N ARG A 188 2.04 -6.67 13.08
CA ARG A 188 0.94 -7.35 12.38
C ARG A 188 -0.33 -6.48 12.36
N GLU A 189 -0.58 -5.73 13.42
CA GLU A 189 -1.70 -4.78 13.52
C GLU A 189 -1.67 -3.72 12.41
N ASP A 190 -0.49 -3.18 12.10
CA ASP A 190 -0.33 -2.18 11.04
C ASP A 190 -0.66 -2.79 9.66
N SER A 191 -0.24 -4.04 9.46
CA SER A 191 -0.47 -4.78 8.22
C SER A 191 -1.96 -5.13 8.05
N GLU A 192 -2.63 -5.56 9.11
CA GLU A 192 -4.10 -5.76 9.12
C GLU A 192 -4.86 -4.46 8.87
N ARG A 193 -4.39 -3.35 9.45
CA ARG A 193 -4.99 -2.02 9.20
C ARG A 193 -4.89 -1.63 7.72
N LEU A 194 -3.73 -1.80 7.09
CA LEU A 194 -3.57 -1.56 5.64
C LEU A 194 -4.51 -2.43 4.80
N LYS A 195 -4.58 -3.73 5.12
CA LYS A 195 -5.47 -4.69 4.45
C LYS A 195 -6.93 -4.25 4.54
N ASN A 196 -7.38 -3.86 5.73
CA ASN A 196 -8.76 -3.40 5.95
C ASN A 196 -9.04 -2.12 5.17
N LEU A 197 -8.17 -1.11 5.27
CA LEU A 197 -8.36 0.17 4.58
C LEU A 197 -8.33 0.02 3.06
N SER A 198 -7.48 -0.85 2.49
CA SER A 198 -7.41 -1.07 1.04
C SER A 198 -8.72 -1.58 0.42
N THR A 199 -9.61 -2.18 1.22
CA THR A 199 -10.89 -2.74 0.75
C THR A 199 -12.11 -2.07 1.37
N ALA A 200 -11.93 -1.24 2.40
CA ALA A 200 -13.01 -0.56 3.11
C ALA A 200 -13.85 0.32 2.18
N LEU A 201 -15.17 0.21 2.27
CA LEU A 201 -16.10 1.10 1.56
C LEU A 201 -16.29 2.43 2.29
N SER A 202 -16.26 2.37 3.61
CA SER A 202 -16.41 3.52 4.49
C SER A 202 -15.39 3.49 5.62
N TYR A 203 -15.13 4.66 6.19
CA TYR A 203 -14.19 4.84 7.28
C TYR A 203 -14.66 5.95 8.22
N LYS A 204 -14.40 5.80 9.52
CA LYS A 204 -14.76 6.79 10.53
C LYS A 204 -13.65 7.81 10.65
N ILE A 205 -13.96 9.06 10.32
CA ILE A 205 -13.03 10.17 10.50
C ILE A 205 -12.97 10.51 11.99
N GLU A 206 -11.74 10.60 12.50
CA GLU A 206 -11.48 11.07 13.85
C GLU A 206 -10.56 12.29 13.82
N ALA A 207 -11.02 13.37 14.46
CA ALA A 207 -10.25 14.58 14.69
C ALA A 207 -10.30 14.93 16.18
N LYS A 208 -9.23 15.51 16.70
CA LYS A 208 -9.13 15.88 18.11
C LYS A 208 -10.23 16.89 18.48
N GLY A 209 -11.05 16.54 19.48
CA GLY A 209 -12.12 17.41 19.97
C GLY A 209 -13.32 17.59 19.01
N LYS A 210 -13.52 16.65 18.07
CA LYS A 210 -14.69 16.62 17.18
C LYS A 210 -15.37 15.25 17.22
N ASP A 211 -16.67 15.24 17.00
CA ASP A 211 -17.43 14.01 16.88
C ASP A 211 -17.00 13.19 15.66
N ARG A 212 -17.02 11.87 15.82
CA ARG A 212 -16.68 10.92 14.76
C ARG A 212 -17.85 10.82 13.79
N TYR A 213 -17.55 10.84 12.50
CA TYR A 213 -18.54 10.63 11.45
C TYR A 213 -17.98 9.72 10.35
N GLU A 214 -18.87 9.04 9.65
CA GLU A 214 -18.51 8.06 8.62
C GLU A 214 -18.47 8.72 7.23
N VAL A 215 -17.44 8.38 6.46
CA VAL A 215 -17.28 8.81 5.07
C VAL A 215 -16.95 7.64 4.17
N ALA A 216 -17.20 7.77 2.87
CA ALA A 216 -16.71 6.81 1.88
C ALA A 216 -15.17 6.84 1.84
N PHE A 217 -14.55 5.65 1.84
CA PHE A 217 -13.10 5.50 1.80
C PHE A 217 -12.67 5.03 0.40
N PHE A 218 -11.85 5.83 -0.27
CA PHE A 218 -11.39 5.56 -1.64
C PHE A 218 -9.87 5.74 -1.81
N ALA A 219 -9.14 5.94 -0.72
CA ALA A 219 -7.70 6.19 -0.76
C ALA A 219 -6.92 4.95 -1.21
N LYS A 220 -5.75 5.20 -1.82
CA LYS A 220 -4.78 4.20 -2.23
C LYS A 220 -3.49 4.41 -1.48
N PHE A 221 -2.88 3.30 -1.04
CA PHE A 221 -1.61 3.33 -0.34
C PHE A 221 -0.48 3.11 -1.34
N ILE A 222 0.47 4.05 -1.34
CA ILE A 222 1.71 3.93 -2.10
C ILE A 222 2.86 4.11 -1.12
N LEU A 223 3.61 3.04 -0.90
CA LEU A 223 4.62 2.93 0.13
C LEU A 223 5.99 2.85 -0.56
N SER A 224 7.02 3.48 0.01
CA SER A 224 8.41 3.25 -0.37
C SER A 224 9.23 2.81 0.83
N SER A 225 10.14 1.86 0.64
CA SER A 225 11.08 1.43 1.68
C SER A 225 12.46 1.15 1.09
N ASN A 226 13.50 1.44 1.85
CA ASN A 226 14.88 1.02 1.56
C ASN A 226 15.19 -0.38 2.15
N ASN A 227 14.21 -1.01 2.81
CA ASN A 227 14.30 -2.37 3.30
C ASN A 227 13.59 -3.32 2.31
N GLU A 228 14.35 -4.19 1.65
CA GLU A 228 13.79 -5.19 0.74
C GLU A 228 13.31 -6.47 1.44
N HIS A 229 13.75 -6.69 2.69
CA HIS A 229 13.44 -7.92 3.42
C HIS A 229 12.15 -7.80 4.21
N LEU A 230 12.06 -6.78 5.08
CA LEU A 230 10.97 -6.64 6.05
C LEU A 230 10.45 -5.20 6.14
N PRO A 231 9.98 -4.60 5.03
CA PRO A 231 9.36 -3.28 5.09
C PRO A 231 7.95 -3.32 5.72
N VAL A 232 7.20 -4.40 5.47
CA VAL A 232 5.83 -4.64 5.96
C VAL A 232 5.66 -6.15 6.16
N ILE A 233 4.87 -6.55 7.16
CA ILE A 233 4.49 -7.96 7.34
C ILE A 233 3.39 -8.33 6.34
N ILE A 234 3.72 -9.21 5.41
CA ILE A 234 2.82 -9.70 4.36
C ILE A 234 2.71 -11.21 4.51
N ASP A 235 1.49 -11.68 4.75
CA ASP A 235 1.19 -13.12 4.83
C ASP A 235 1.16 -13.75 3.44
N SER A 236 1.41 -15.06 3.37
CA SER A 236 1.48 -15.82 2.11
C SER A 236 0.19 -15.81 1.29
N GLY A 237 -0.97 -15.69 1.94
CA GLY A 237 -2.27 -15.62 1.27
C GLY A 237 -2.68 -14.20 0.83
N GLU A 238 -1.82 -13.19 1.00
CA GLU A 238 -2.19 -11.82 0.71
C GLU A 238 -2.09 -11.50 -0.80
N ILE A 239 -3.18 -10.94 -1.34
CA ILE A 239 -3.36 -10.68 -2.77
C ILE A 239 -3.52 -9.19 -3.09
N ARG A 240 -3.35 -8.30 -2.10
CA ARG A 240 -3.56 -6.85 -2.24
C ARG A 240 -2.26 -6.06 -2.39
N TYR A 241 -1.10 -6.66 -2.19
CA TYR A 241 0.19 -5.98 -2.34
C TYR A 241 0.75 -6.17 -3.74
N TRP A 242 1.17 -5.07 -4.34
CA TRP A 242 1.96 -5.05 -5.56
C TRP A 242 3.35 -4.49 -5.23
N VAL A 243 4.35 -5.37 -5.17
CA VAL A 243 5.71 -4.99 -4.77
C VAL A 243 6.60 -4.82 -5.99
N ARG A 244 7.24 -3.66 -6.12
CA ARG A 244 8.19 -3.35 -7.18
C ARG A 244 9.56 -3.07 -6.58
N GLN A 245 10.53 -3.91 -6.93
CA GLN A 245 11.94 -3.61 -6.71
C GLN A 245 12.39 -2.61 -7.77
N VAL A 246 12.91 -1.47 -7.33
CA VAL A 246 13.33 -0.36 -8.20
C VAL A 246 14.86 -0.31 -8.24
N PRO A 247 15.48 -0.37 -9.43
CA PRO A 247 16.92 -0.30 -9.56
C PRO A 247 17.45 1.11 -9.29
N ALA A 248 18.76 1.23 -9.04
CA ALA A 248 19.42 2.52 -8.91
C ALA A 248 19.39 3.31 -10.22
N LEU A 249 19.33 4.63 -10.09
CA LEU A 249 19.43 5.52 -11.23
C LEU A 249 20.87 5.55 -11.75
N GLN A 250 21.04 5.49 -13.07
CA GLN A 250 22.36 5.62 -13.70
C GLN A 250 22.88 7.07 -13.67
N THR A 251 21.96 8.03 -13.70
CA THR A 251 22.26 9.46 -13.70
C THR A 251 21.29 10.17 -12.78
N ASP A 252 21.80 11.04 -11.93
CA ASP A 252 21.01 11.87 -11.03
C ASP A 252 20.90 13.30 -11.60
N ASP A 253 19.68 13.71 -11.93
CA ASP A 253 19.38 15.08 -12.34
C ASP A 253 18.62 15.78 -11.22
N PRO A 254 19.24 16.72 -10.48
CA PRO A 254 18.58 17.39 -9.36
C PRO A 254 17.38 18.24 -9.81
N ASN A 255 17.27 18.56 -11.11
CA ASN A 255 16.17 19.32 -11.69
C ASN A 255 15.15 18.44 -12.43
N ILE A 256 15.14 17.13 -12.19
CA ILE A 256 14.20 16.22 -12.85
C ILE A 256 12.74 16.53 -12.49
N LEU A 257 12.45 16.89 -11.23
CA LEU A 257 11.07 17.10 -10.78
C LEU A 257 10.38 18.28 -11.48
N PRO A 258 11.00 19.49 -11.60
CA PRO A 258 10.46 20.55 -12.44
C PRO A 258 10.19 20.15 -13.90
N LYS A 259 11.10 19.37 -14.51
CA LYS A 259 10.93 18.88 -15.89
C LYS A 259 9.74 17.92 -16.01
N LEU A 260 9.60 16.99 -15.06
CA LEU A 260 8.45 16.10 -14.98
C LEU A 260 7.14 16.87 -14.79
N LYS A 261 7.14 17.93 -13.95
CA LYS A 261 5.98 18.80 -13.75
C LYS A 261 5.51 19.46 -15.06
N ALA A 262 6.44 19.88 -15.91
CA ALA A 262 6.12 20.49 -17.20
C ALA A 262 5.43 19.52 -18.18
N GLU A 263 5.68 18.20 -18.05
CA GLU A 263 5.07 17.17 -18.89
C GLU A 263 3.69 16.69 -18.39
N ILE A 264 3.25 17.10 -17.19
CA ILE A 264 1.97 16.64 -16.61
C ILE A 264 0.76 16.87 -17.54
N PRO A 265 0.56 18.06 -18.15
CA PRO A 265 -0.55 18.29 -19.08
C PRO A 265 -0.59 17.29 -20.25
N HIS A 266 0.58 16.99 -20.82
CA HIS A 266 0.75 16.04 -21.92
C HIS A 266 0.51 14.61 -21.47
N PHE A 267 0.99 14.26 -20.27
CA PHE A 267 0.77 12.95 -19.67
C PHE A 267 -0.71 12.70 -19.38
N LEU A 268 -1.44 13.68 -18.83
CA LEU A 268 -2.89 13.54 -18.62
C LEU A 268 -3.66 13.36 -19.92
N HIS A 269 -3.30 14.11 -20.97
CA HIS A 269 -3.88 13.92 -22.30
C HIS A 269 -3.59 12.52 -22.84
N PHE A 270 -2.35 12.03 -22.70
CA PHE A 270 -1.98 10.67 -23.06
C PHE A 270 -2.83 9.62 -22.31
N LEU A 271 -3.01 9.76 -21.00
CA LEU A 271 -3.83 8.84 -20.19
C LEU A 271 -5.31 8.83 -20.61
N LEU A 272 -5.88 9.95 -21.05
CA LEU A 272 -7.28 10.01 -21.50
C LEU A 272 -7.52 9.27 -22.83
N HIS A 273 -6.51 9.22 -23.70
CA HIS A 273 -6.63 8.64 -25.05
C HIS A 273 -6.06 7.23 -25.15
N ARG A 274 -5.24 6.82 -24.17
CA ARG A 274 -4.71 5.45 -24.07
C ARG A 274 -5.81 4.47 -23.65
N LYS A 275 -5.89 3.33 -24.33
CA LYS A 275 -6.70 2.20 -23.89
C LYS A 275 -5.99 1.45 -22.75
N LEU A 276 -6.72 1.12 -21.69
CA LEU A 276 -6.19 0.30 -20.59
C LEU A 276 -5.73 -1.07 -21.14
N SER A 277 -4.58 -1.53 -20.66
CA SER A 277 -4.01 -2.83 -21.03
C SER A 277 -4.67 -4.00 -20.29
N THR A 278 -5.36 -3.69 -19.20
CA THR A 278 -6.00 -4.64 -18.29
C THR A 278 -7.50 -4.37 -18.18
N GLU A 279 -8.23 -5.38 -17.74
CA GLU A 279 -9.66 -5.31 -17.44
C GLU A 279 -9.90 -5.48 -15.94
N GLN A 280 -11.07 -5.05 -15.48
CA GLN A 280 -11.44 -5.18 -14.08
C GLN A 280 -11.61 -6.67 -13.71
N TYR A 281 -10.70 -7.19 -12.89
CA TYR A 281 -10.76 -8.58 -12.42
C TYR A 281 -11.89 -8.79 -11.39
N GLY A 282 -12.05 -7.87 -10.45
CA GLY A 282 -13.10 -7.97 -9.43
C GLY A 282 -13.22 -6.69 -8.62
N ARG A 283 -13.26 -6.82 -7.28
CA ARG A 283 -13.23 -5.66 -6.39
C ARG A 283 -11.94 -4.86 -6.59
N MET A 284 -10.81 -5.54 -6.56
CA MET A 284 -9.53 -5.00 -7.02
C MET A 284 -9.48 -5.06 -8.55
N TRP A 285 -8.92 -4.03 -9.17
CA TRP A 285 -8.81 -3.98 -10.62
C TRP A 285 -7.89 -5.07 -11.17
N PHE A 286 -6.67 -5.20 -10.61
CA PHE A 286 -5.70 -6.18 -11.07
C PHE A 286 -5.92 -7.55 -10.41
N SER A 287 -5.66 -8.61 -11.17
CA SER A 287 -5.64 -9.98 -10.66
C SER A 287 -4.39 -10.25 -9.79
N PRO A 288 -4.46 -11.21 -8.84
CA PRO A 288 -3.31 -11.58 -8.03
C PRO A 288 -2.10 -12.02 -8.87
N GLN A 289 -2.35 -12.71 -9.98
CA GLN A 289 -1.31 -13.19 -10.91
C GLN A 289 -0.57 -12.03 -11.59
N GLN A 290 -1.30 -10.98 -11.97
CA GLN A 290 -0.73 -9.80 -12.61
C GLN A 290 0.22 -9.01 -11.71
N ILE A 291 -0.06 -8.94 -10.40
CA ILE A 291 0.75 -8.17 -9.43
C ILE A 291 1.77 -9.03 -8.68
N ARG A 292 1.78 -10.34 -8.93
CA ARG A 292 2.73 -11.28 -8.31
C ARG A 292 4.13 -11.02 -8.87
N THR A 293 5.05 -10.60 -8.01
CA THR A 293 6.44 -10.31 -8.38
C THR A 293 7.41 -11.12 -7.52
N ALA A 294 8.64 -11.31 -8.01
CA ALA A 294 9.72 -11.92 -7.23
C ALA A 294 9.98 -11.14 -5.93
N ALA A 295 9.88 -9.81 -5.96
CA ALA A 295 10.02 -8.97 -4.78
C ALA A 295 8.92 -9.21 -3.73
N LEU A 296 7.66 -9.39 -4.15
CA LEU A 296 6.57 -9.74 -3.24
C LEU A 296 6.83 -11.11 -2.59
N GLN A 297 7.22 -12.11 -3.38
CA GLN A 297 7.54 -13.45 -2.88
C GLN A 297 8.70 -13.41 -1.89
N HIS A 298 9.73 -12.59 -2.16
CA HIS A 298 10.87 -12.41 -1.26
C HIS A 298 10.47 -11.84 0.10
N ILE A 299 9.57 -10.84 0.13
CA ILE A 299 9.06 -10.28 1.39
C ILE A 299 8.20 -11.29 2.15
N ILE A 300 7.32 -12.01 1.46
CA ILE A 300 6.51 -13.08 2.07
C ILE A 300 7.40 -14.15 2.71
N ARG A 301 8.47 -14.58 2.00
CA ARG A 301 9.45 -15.52 2.52
C ARG A 301 10.22 -14.95 3.71
N SER A 302 10.63 -13.69 3.64
CA SER A 302 11.36 -13.02 4.71
C SER A 302 10.50 -12.85 5.98
N ASN A 303 9.18 -12.75 5.83
CA ASN A 303 8.22 -12.69 6.94
C ASN A 303 7.97 -14.05 7.63
N ARG A 304 8.49 -15.16 7.07
CA ARG A 304 8.40 -16.48 7.71
C ARG A 304 9.14 -16.47 9.04
N CYS A 305 8.60 -17.16 10.04
CA CYS A 305 9.26 -17.20 11.33
C CYS A 305 10.53 -18.04 11.22
N ARG A 306 11.57 -17.70 12.00
CA ARG A 306 12.85 -18.43 11.99
C ARG A 306 12.66 -19.94 12.14
N MET A 307 11.68 -20.37 12.93
CA MET A 307 11.37 -21.78 13.12
C MET A 307 10.96 -22.50 11.84
N GLU A 308 10.13 -21.84 11.03
CA GLU A 308 9.69 -22.39 9.75
C GLU A 308 10.87 -22.54 8.79
N VAL A 309 11.79 -21.57 8.78
CA VAL A 309 13.01 -21.62 7.95
C VAL A 309 13.90 -22.78 8.37
N GLU A 310 14.22 -22.91 9.65
CA GLU A 310 15.08 -23.99 10.18
C GLU A 310 14.46 -25.38 9.92
N LEU A 311 13.14 -25.52 10.09
CA LEU A 311 12.43 -26.76 9.73
C LEU A 311 12.49 -27.06 8.24
N THR A 312 12.32 -26.05 7.39
CA THR A 312 12.39 -26.20 5.93
C THR A 312 13.79 -26.66 5.51
N ASP A 313 14.84 -26.04 6.04
CA ASP A 313 16.22 -26.35 5.70
C ASP A 313 16.60 -27.77 6.11
N ILE A 314 16.25 -28.20 7.33
CA ILE A 314 16.50 -29.57 7.81
C ILE A 314 15.76 -30.60 6.94
N LEU A 315 14.50 -30.34 6.61
CA LEU A 315 13.72 -31.29 5.82
C LEU A 315 14.24 -31.39 4.38
N LEU A 316 14.67 -30.27 3.78
CA LEU A 316 15.31 -30.28 2.46
C LEU A 316 16.67 -30.98 2.48
N ASP A 317 17.48 -30.78 3.53
CA ASP A 317 18.77 -31.46 3.71
C ASP A 317 18.60 -32.99 3.85
N ILE A 318 17.53 -33.44 4.54
CA ILE A 318 17.16 -34.87 4.61
C ILE A 318 16.76 -35.39 3.22
N MET A 319 15.93 -34.64 2.49
CA MET A 319 15.51 -35.02 1.13
C MET A 319 16.70 -35.14 0.17
N ASP A 320 17.66 -34.23 0.27
CA ASP A 320 18.89 -34.23 -0.54
C ASP A 320 19.84 -35.37 -0.14
N SER A 321 20.06 -35.57 1.16
CA SER A 321 20.99 -36.59 1.68
C SER A 321 20.48 -38.01 1.47
N MET A 322 19.18 -38.24 1.61
CA MET A 322 18.56 -39.57 1.49
C MET A 322 18.03 -39.86 0.08
N GLY A 323 18.06 -38.87 -0.83
CA GLY A 323 17.55 -39.02 -2.20
C GLY A 323 16.04 -39.27 -2.27
N VAL A 324 15.26 -38.63 -1.39
CA VAL A 324 13.80 -38.77 -1.32
C VAL A 324 13.09 -37.45 -1.62
N ASP A 325 11.90 -37.52 -2.22
CA ASP A 325 11.10 -36.33 -2.55
C ASP A 325 10.05 -35.97 -1.49
N SER A 326 9.90 -36.79 -0.45
CA SER A 326 8.97 -36.54 0.66
C SER A 326 9.50 -37.09 1.98
N VAL A 327 9.22 -36.38 3.07
CA VAL A 327 9.63 -36.76 4.42
C VAL A 327 8.38 -36.85 5.30
N SER A 328 8.30 -37.93 6.07
CA SER A 328 7.24 -38.16 7.05
C SER A 328 7.79 -38.04 8.48
N PHE A 329 7.03 -37.41 9.37
CA PHE A 329 7.47 -37.17 10.75
C PHE A 329 6.29 -36.99 11.71
N ILE A 330 6.52 -37.28 13.00
CA ILE A 330 5.69 -36.75 14.09
C ILE A 330 6.38 -35.52 14.69
N PRO A 331 5.66 -34.64 15.42
CA PRO A 331 6.26 -33.43 16.02
C PRO A 331 7.47 -33.74 16.91
N LYS A 332 7.49 -34.91 17.56
CA LYS A 332 8.61 -35.35 18.41
C LYS A 332 9.89 -35.63 17.59
N ASP A 333 9.76 -36.11 16.36
CA ASP A 333 10.90 -36.37 15.48
C ASP A 333 11.58 -35.05 15.11
N LEU A 334 10.79 -34.03 14.79
CA LEU A 334 11.29 -32.69 14.47
C LEU A 334 12.01 -32.04 15.66
N ILE A 335 11.57 -32.28 16.90
CA ILE A 335 12.28 -31.81 18.09
C ILE A 335 13.70 -32.38 18.11
N PHE A 336 13.84 -33.70 17.93
CA PHE A 336 15.15 -34.35 17.95
C PHE A 336 16.04 -33.90 16.79
N LEU A 337 15.47 -33.70 15.60
CA LEU A 337 16.21 -33.17 14.45
C LEU A 337 16.68 -31.72 14.67
N LEU A 338 15.83 -30.87 15.25
CA LEU A 338 16.20 -29.49 15.61
C LEU A 338 17.24 -29.46 16.74
N GLU A 339 17.13 -30.33 17.74
CA GLU A 339 18.14 -30.47 18.80
C GLU A 339 19.49 -30.92 18.23
N TYR A 340 19.49 -31.83 17.25
CA TYR A 340 20.68 -32.25 16.51
C TYR A 340 21.32 -31.08 15.74
N ALA A 341 20.49 -30.19 15.18
CA ALA A 341 20.91 -28.93 14.58
C ALA A 341 21.25 -27.81 15.60
N ARG A 342 21.22 -28.11 16.92
CA ARG A 342 21.46 -27.19 18.05
C ARG A 342 20.43 -26.06 18.18
N VAL A 343 19.23 -26.26 17.67
CA VAL A 343 18.07 -25.37 17.81
C VAL A 343 17.17 -25.91 18.91
N ARG A 344 17.04 -25.16 20.02
CA ARG A 344 16.12 -25.53 21.11
C ARG A 344 14.71 -25.03 20.81
N VAL A 345 13.72 -25.90 21.04
CA VAL A 345 12.34 -25.68 20.64
C VAL A 345 11.35 -26.32 21.58
N ASP A 346 10.15 -25.74 21.60
CA ASP A 346 8.99 -26.34 22.23
C ASP A 346 8.05 -26.97 21.17
N THR A 347 7.37 -28.03 21.57
CA THR A 347 6.38 -28.77 20.78
C THR A 347 5.24 -27.85 20.31
N ILE A 348 4.89 -26.83 21.11
CA ILE A 348 3.86 -25.85 20.76
C ILE A 348 4.26 -25.06 19.50
N GLN A 349 5.52 -24.64 19.40
CA GLN A 349 6.02 -23.87 18.25
C GLN A 349 6.02 -24.71 16.97
N ILE A 350 6.44 -25.98 17.07
CA ILE A 350 6.42 -26.91 15.94
C ILE A 350 4.98 -27.16 15.49
N ARG A 351 4.05 -27.44 16.41
CA ARG A 351 2.63 -27.63 16.06
C ARG A 351 2.04 -26.41 15.38
N LYS A 352 2.42 -25.21 15.82
CA LYS A 352 2.01 -23.95 15.18
C LYS A 352 2.44 -23.90 13.71
N VAL A 353 3.70 -24.22 13.41
CA VAL A 353 4.18 -24.26 12.02
C VAL A 353 3.44 -25.33 11.22
N LEU A 354 3.33 -26.55 11.72
CA LEU A 354 2.72 -27.66 10.98
C LEU A 354 1.23 -27.46 10.70
N GLN A 355 0.47 -26.99 11.69
CA GLN A 355 -1.00 -26.95 11.63
C GLN A 355 -1.54 -25.59 11.19
N GLU A 356 -0.93 -24.48 11.61
CA GLU A 356 -1.44 -23.13 11.29
C GLU A 356 -0.78 -22.55 10.03
N ILE A 357 0.53 -22.78 9.84
CA ILE A 357 1.28 -22.21 8.72
C ILE A 357 1.22 -23.15 7.50
N TRP A 358 1.70 -24.38 7.65
CA TRP A 358 1.72 -25.38 6.57
C TRP A 358 0.38 -26.08 6.37
N LYS A 359 -0.58 -25.88 7.29
CA LYS A 359 -1.95 -26.43 7.23
C LYS A 359 -1.99 -27.95 6.99
N LEU A 360 -0.98 -28.68 7.48
CA LEU A 360 -0.88 -30.11 7.28
C LEU A 360 -1.87 -30.84 8.17
N LYS A 361 -2.45 -31.91 7.62
CA LYS A 361 -3.30 -32.84 8.38
C LYS A 361 -2.49 -34.09 8.67
N PRO A 362 -2.46 -34.56 9.93
CA PRO A 362 -1.80 -35.82 10.24
C PRO A 362 -2.60 -37.00 9.65
N ALA A 363 -1.96 -38.15 9.49
CA ALA A 363 -2.64 -39.38 9.12
C ALA A 363 -3.83 -39.68 10.06
N SER A 364 -4.93 -40.21 9.50
CA SER A 364 -6.18 -40.47 10.22
C SER A 364 -6.00 -41.50 11.35
N ASN A 365 -5.12 -42.47 11.16
CA ASN A 365 -4.81 -43.54 12.10
C ASN A 365 -3.30 -43.61 12.37
N SER A 366 -2.93 -44.28 13.46
CA SER A 366 -1.53 -44.56 13.75
C SER A 366 -1.01 -45.59 12.74
N LEU A 367 -0.09 -45.16 11.89
CA LEU A 367 0.49 -45.97 10.82
C LEU A 367 2.01 -45.99 10.94
N THR A 368 2.64 -46.98 10.31
CA THR A 368 4.10 -47.04 10.16
C THR A 368 4.57 -46.04 9.12
N TYR A 369 5.68 -45.36 9.37
CA TYR A 369 6.31 -44.43 8.43
C TYR A 369 7.84 -44.53 8.49
N ALA A 370 8.50 -44.08 7.43
CA ALA A 370 9.94 -43.88 7.40
C ALA A 370 10.29 -42.65 8.24
N ARG A 371 10.97 -42.89 9.38
CA ARG A 371 11.42 -41.87 10.32
C ARG A 371 12.89 -41.57 10.05
N TYR A 372 13.25 -40.30 10.01
CA TYR A 372 14.63 -39.87 9.86
C TYR A 372 15.16 -39.29 11.18
N GLU A 373 16.36 -39.69 11.54
CA GLU A 373 17.05 -39.25 12.75
C GLU A 373 18.48 -38.81 12.40
N GLY A 374 18.99 -37.80 13.10
CA GLY A 374 20.37 -37.34 12.93
C GLY A 374 21.37 -38.39 13.40
N ASN A 375 22.35 -38.72 12.57
CA ASN A 375 23.37 -39.72 12.85
C ASN A 375 24.75 -39.24 12.38
N TYR A 376 25.57 -38.76 13.33
CA TYR A 376 26.93 -38.28 13.08
C TYR A 376 27.87 -39.33 12.47
N ASN A 377 27.53 -40.63 12.59
CA ASN A 377 28.36 -41.73 12.12
C ASN A 377 27.97 -42.21 10.72
N ALA A 378 26.83 -41.75 10.18
CA ALA A 378 26.39 -42.09 8.83
C ALA A 378 27.01 -41.11 7.81
N PRO A 379 27.44 -41.58 6.63
CA PRO A 379 27.96 -40.71 5.57
C PRO A 379 26.94 -39.67 5.11
N GLU A 380 25.65 -40.03 5.16
CA GLU A 380 24.50 -39.19 4.79
C GLU A 380 24.05 -38.26 5.94
N ARG A 381 24.72 -38.26 7.09
CA ARG A 381 24.38 -37.51 8.33
C ARG A 381 23.02 -37.83 8.96
N TYR A 382 22.17 -38.58 8.27
CA TYR A 382 20.88 -39.06 8.72
C TYR A 382 20.82 -40.59 8.61
N SER A 383 19.89 -41.19 9.36
CA SER A 383 19.57 -42.60 9.23
C SER A 383 18.07 -42.81 9.21
N GLU A 384 17.62 -43.74 8.38
CA GLU A 384 16.22 -44.15 8.29
C GLU A 384 15.91 -45.25 9.32
N SER A 385 14.83 -45.06 10.08
CA SER A 385 14.26 -46.03 11.00
C SER A 385 12.74 -46.13 10.80
N LYS A 386 12.09 -47.14 11.38
CA LYS A 386 10.63 -47.27 11.32
C LYS A 386 9.99 -46.56 12.51
N GLY A 387 9.19 -45.53 12.24
CA GLY A 387 8.32 -44.87 13.21
C GLY A 387 6.90 -45.41 13.19
N ILE A 388 6.15 -45.24 14.29
CA ILE A 388 4.71 -45.53 14.37
C ILE A 388 3.99 -44.32 14.97
N GLY A 389 2.98 -43.80 14.27
CA GLY A 389 2.17 -42.70 14.79
C GLY A 389 1.26 -42.08 13.75
N ARG A 390 0.55 -41.02 14.17
CA ARG A 390 -0.18 -40.13 13.27
C ARG A 390 0.80 -39.10 12.71
N TYR A 391 1.54 -39.49 11.68
CA TYR A 391 2.58 -38.68 11.07
C TYR A 391 2.00 -37.61 10.13
N TYR A 392 2.76 -36.55 9.93
CA TYR A 392 2.59 -35.57 8.87
C TYR A 392 3.52 -35.95 7.71
N THR A 393 3.15 -35.61 6.48
CA THR A 393 4.00 -35.78 5.29
C THR A 393 4.19 -34.44 4.63
N VAL A 394 5.42 -34.16 4.22
CA VAL A 394 5.78 -32.97 3.46
C VAL A 394 6.56 -33.39 2.23
N THR A 395 6.23 -32.84 1.08
CA THR A 395 6.97 -33.06 -0.17
C THR A 395 7.98 -31.93 -0.41
N ARG A 396 9.00 -32.20 -1.24
CA ARG A 396 9.92 -31.18 -1.73
C ARG A 396 9.15 -30.04 -2.39
N GLU A 397 8.12 -30.36 -3.16
CA GLU A 397 7.20 -29.39 -3.72
C GLU A 397 6.48 -28.59 -2.62
N MET A 398 6.00 -29.16 -1.52
CA MET A 398 5.38 -28.35 -0.45
C MET A 398 6.37 -27.38 0.23
N LEU A 399 7.65 -27.74 0.34
CA LEU A 399 8.67 -26.88 0.94
C LEU A 399 9.16 -25.80 -0.02
N THR A 400 9.39 -26.17 -1.28
CA THR A 400 9.87 -25.28 -2.35
C THR A 400 8.76 -24.49 -3.04
N HIS A 401 7.55 -25.08 -3.15
CA HIS A 401 6.28 -24.54 -3.66
C HIS A 401 5.24 -24.33 -2.54
N SER A 402 5.67 -24.12 -1.30
CA SER A 402 4.93 -23.26 -0.35
C SER A 402 4.68 -21.84 -0.92
N ASP A 403 5.22 -21.58 -2.11
CA ASP A 403 4.91 -20.49 -3.01
C ASP A 403 3.64 -20.70 -3.89
N GLU A 404 3.07 -21.90 -4.12
CA GLU A 404 1.87 -22.08 -4.98
C GLU A 404 0.70 -22.88 -4.37
N LEU A 405 0.90 -23.63 -3.27
CA LEU A 405 -0.12 -24.51 -2.68
C LEU A 405 -1.15 -23.84 -1.75
N MET A 406 -1.71 -22.68 -2.13
CA MET A 406 -2.95 -22.16 -1.51
C MET A 406 -4.06 -21.90 -2.54
N ASN A 407 -4.08 -22.65 -3.63
CA ASN A 407 -5.24 -22.76 -4.51
C ASN A 407 -5.62 -24.24 -4.66
N ASP A 408 -6.45 -24.69 -3.72
CA ASP A 408 -7.69 -25.43 -4.02
C ASP A 408 -8.77 -24.95 -3.04
#